data_AF-A0AAD4XJ39-F1
#
_entry.id   AF-A0AAD4XJ39-F1
#
_cell.length_a   1.000
_cell.length_b   1.000
_cell.length_c   1.000
_cell.angle_alpha   90.00
_cell.angle_beta   90.00
_cell.angle_gamma   90.00
#
_symmetry.space_group_name_H-M   'P 1'
#
loop_
_entity.id
_entity.type
_entity.pdbx_description
1 polymer ?
#
loop_
_entity_poly.entity_id
_entity_poly.type
_entity_poly.pdbx_seq_one_letter_code
_entity_poly.pdbx_strand_id
1 'polypeptide(L)'
;MKDPISTNHMFIYTVISLAVAAPLLLLLLQKFLSLKNKTNSRRLPPGPPGYDYKVLHKRLVEIQKKCGPIFMIRMGALNTLVIASEDAAMELLKTHIG
;
A
#
# COMPACT_ATOMS: atom_id res chain seq x y z
N MET A 1 -56.19 -18.54 19.19
CA MET A 1 -55.80 -17.93 20.47
C MET A 1 -54.33 -18.27 20.68
N LYS A 2 -53.41 -17.37 20.36
CA LYS A 2 -51.96 -17.61 20.52
C LYS A 2 -51.64 -17.53 22.01
N ASP A 3 -50.98 -18.55 22.54
CA ASP A 3 -50.61 -18.61 23.94
C ASP A 3 -49.58 -17.50 24.27
N PRO A 4 -49.68 -16.87 25.44
CA PRO A 4 -48.79 -15.78 25.83
C PRO A 4 -47.32 -16.24 25.96
N ILE A 5 -47.09 -17.54 26.13
CA ILE A 5 -45.76 -18.14 26.30
C ILE A 5 -45.01 -18.15 24.96
N SER A 6 -45.62 -18.66 23.88
CA SER A 6 -45.03 -18.65 22.53
C SER A 6 -44.63 -17.25 22.05
N THR A 7 -45.45 -16.25 22.39
CA THR A 7 -45.23 -14.86 22.01
C THR A 7 -43.96 -14.27 22.64
N ASN A 8 -43.67 -14.59 23.91
CA ASN A 8 -42.49 -14.09 24.61
C ASN A 8 -41.18 -14.65 24.04
N HIS A 9 -41.16 -15.93 23.66
CA HIS A 9 -39.98 -16.53 23.03
C HIS A 9 -39.69 -15.89 21.67
N MET A 10 -40.73 -15.61 20.87
CA MET A 10 -40.59 -14.89 19.60
C MET A 10 -39.95 -13.51 19.82
N PHE A 11 -40.42 -12.76 20.81
CA PHE A 11 -39.81 -11.48 21.17
C PHE A 11 -38.34 -11.61 21.59
N ILE A 12 -38.01 -12.59 22.43
CA ILE A 12 -36.62 -12.84 22.87
C ILE A 12 -35.71 -13.15 21.67
N TYR A 13 -36.11 -14.04 20.77
CA TYR A 13 -35.30 -14.37 19.57
C TYR A 13 -35.12 -13.17 18.64
N THR A 14 -36.15 -12.31 18.49
CA THR A 14 -36.03 -11.11 17.66
C THR A 14 -35.02 -10.12 18.25
N VAL A 15 -35.02 -9.93 19.57
CA VAL A 15 -34.08 -9.04 20.26
C VAL A 15 -32.65 -9.59 20.17
N ILE A 16 -32.45 -10.88 20.39
CA ILE A 16 -31.14 -11.53 20.29
C ILE A 16 -30.62 -11.45 18.84
N SER A 17 -31.46 -11.74 17.85
CA SER A 17 -31.09 -11.68 16.43
C SER A 17 -30.67 -10.26 16.03
N LEU A 18 -31.42 -9.24 16.46
CA LEU A 18 -31.10 -7.84 16.18
C LEU A 18 -29.80 -7.40 16.87
N ALA A 19 -29.59 -7.82 18.12
CA ALA A 19 -28.39 -7.50 18.89
C ALA A 19 -27.11 -8.09 18.26
N VAL A 20 -27.20 -9.21 17.55
CA VAL A 20 -26.07 -9.83 16.84
C VAL A 20 -25.91 -9.27 15.42
N ALA A 21 -27.02 -9.05 14.70
CA ALA A 21 -26.98 -8.57 13.33
C ALA A 21 -26.48 -7.12 13.21
N ALA A 22 -26.87 -6.25 14.15
CA ALA A 22 -26.49 -4.83 14.14
C ALA A 22 -24.96 -4.59 14.18
N PRO A 23 -24.17 -5.17 15.12
CA PRO A 23 -22.72 -4.98 15.14
C PRO A 23 -22.05 -5.63 13.93
N LEU A 24 -22.56 -6.76 13.43
CA LEU A 24 -22.02 -7.42 12.24
C LEU A 24 -22.17 -6.54 11.00
N LEU A 25 -23.34 -5.93 10.83
CA LEU A 25 -23.62 -4.99 9.74
C LEU A 25 -22.77 -3.72 9.87
N LEU A 26 -22.62 -3.19 11.09
CA LEU A 26 -21.78 -2.02 11.34
C LEU A 26 -20.31 -2.28 11.00
N LEU A 27 -19.77 -3.43 11.40
CA LEU A 27 -18.40 -3.84 11.06
C LEU A 27 -18.21 -4.02 9.55
N LEU A 28 -19.19 -4.62 8.87
CA LEU A 28 -19.16 -4.78 7.42
C LEU A 28 -19.17 -3.42 6.71
N LEU A 29 -20.02 -2.50 7.16
CA LEU A 29 -20.11 -1.14 6.61
C LEU A 29 -18.84 -0.34 6.87
N GLN A 30 -18.24 -0.45 8.07
CA GLN A 30 -16.96 0.17 8.38
C GLN A 30 -15.84 -0.34 7.48
N LYS A 31 -15.75 -1.65 7.23
CA LYS A 31 -14.76 -2.22 6.31
C LYS A 31 -14.98 -1.74 4.88
N PHE A 32 -16.23 -1.69 4.42
CA PHE A 32 -16.58 -1.22 3.08
C PHE A 32 -16.26 0.26 2.88
N LEU A 33 -16.59 1.11 3.86
CA LEU A 33 -16.25 2.54 3.86
C LEU A 33 -14.75 2.78 3.99
N SER A 34 -14.04 2.01 4.83
CA SER A 34 -12.58 2.11 4.97
C SER A 34 -11.84 1.71 3.69
N LEU A 35 -12.34 0.68 2.97
CA LEU A 35 -11.80 0.28 1.67
C LEU A 35 -11.98 1.39 0.62
N LYS A 36 -13.13 2.08 0.65
CA LYS A 36 -13.41 3.24 -0.22
C LYS A 36 -12.57 4.47 0.14
N ASN A 37 -12.18 4.63 1.40
CA ASN A 37 -11.36 5.74 1.89
C ASN A 37 -9.85 5.56 1.63
N LYS A 38 -9.42 4.44 1.02
CA LYS A 38 -8.02 4.20 0.62
C LYS A 38 -7.60 4.95 -0.66
N THR A 39 -8.34 6.00 -1.03
CA THR A 39 -7.92 6.98 -2.05
C THR A 39 -7.91 8.42 -1.52
N ASN A 40 -7.86 8.60 -0.20
CA ASN A 40 -7.48 9.90 0.39
C ASN A 40 -5.96 10.15 0.17
N SER A 41 -5.60 10.40 -1.09
CA SER A 41 -4.65 11.45 -1.42
C SER A 41 -5.17 12.71 -0.74
N ARG A 42 -4.63 12.95 0.46
CA ARG A 42 -5.06 13.98 1.39
C ARG A 42 -4.70 15.34 0.81
N ARG A 43 -5.49 15.85 -0.14
CA ARG A 43 -5.31 17.17 -0.80
C ARG A 43 -3.82 17.51 -1.00
N LEU A 44 -3.05 16.54 -1.47
CA LEU A 44 -1.70 16.83 -1.87
C LEU A 44 -1.85 17.73 -3.09
N PRO A 45 -1.06 18.82 -3.20
CA PRO A 45 -1.01 19.56 -4.45
C PRO A 45 -0.79 18.55 -5.58
N PRO A 46 -1.36 18.77 -6.78
CA PRO A 46 -1.17 17.88 -7.91
C PRO A 46 0.33 17.68 -8.11
N GLY A 47 0.83 16.51 -7.72
CA GLY A 47 2.23 16.24 -7.54
C GLY A 47 2.47 14.74 -7.68
N PRO A 48 3.65 14.34 -8.18
CA PRO A 48 3.94 12.95 -8.41
C PRO A 48 3.80 12.16 -7.10
N PRO A 49 3.24 10.93 -7.12
CA PRO A 49 3.19 10.07 -5.96
C PRO A 49 4.57 9.95 -5.34
N GLY A 50 4.68 10.15 -4.02
CA GLY A 50 5.97 10.05 -3.32
C GLY A 50 6.60 8.67 -3.56
N TYR A 51 7.83 8.66 -4.06
CA TYR A 51 8.60 7.43 -4.27
C TYR A 51 9.09 6.91 -2.92
N ASP A 52 8.77 5.66 -2.59
CA ASP A 52 9.34 4.99 -1.42
C ASP A 52 10.80 4.62 -1.71
N TYR A 53 11.73 5.40 -1.15
CA TYR A 53 13.16 5.20 -1.28
C TYR A 53 13.63 3.82 -0.80
N LYS A 54 12.94 3.20 0.15
CA LYS A 54 13.29 1.84 0.63
C LYS A 54 13.02 0.79 -0.43
N VAL A 55 11.94 0.96 -1.20
CA VAL A 55 11.62 0.07 -2.32
C VAL A 55 12.60 0.29 -3.46
N LEU A 56 12.95 1.56 -3.75
CA LEU A 56 13.91 1.89 -4.80
C LEU A 56 15.29 1.27 -4.54
N HIS A 57 15.82 1.38 -3.31
CA HIS A 57 17.11 0.78 -2.95
C HIS A 57 17.12 -0.74 -3.18
N LYS A 58 16.06 -1.44 -2.76
CA LYS A 58 15.95 -2.90 -2.98
C LYS A 58 15.93 -3.25 -4.47
N ARG A 59 15.16 -2.50 -5.27
CA ARG A 59 15.07 -2.70 -6.72
C ARG A 59 16.40 -2.48 -7.42
N LEU A 60 17.14 -1.43 -7.06
CA LEU A 60 18.46 -1.16 -7.64
C LEU A 60 19.44 -2.30 -7.33
N VAL A 61 19.43 -2.84 -6.11
CA VAL A 61 20.26 -4.00 -5.75
C VAL A 61 19.85 -5.25 -6.55
N GLU A 62 18.55 -5.49 -6.76
CA GLU A 62 18.07 -6.60 -7.60
C GLU A 62 18.53 -6.46 -9.06
N ILE A 63 18.51 -5.25 -9.61
CA ILE A 63 18.99 -4.97 -10.97
C ILE A 63 20.50 -5.18 -11.03
N GLN A 64 21.25 -4.64 -10.06
CA GLN A 64 22.70 -4.82 -9.97
C GLN A 64 23.10 -6.29 -9.96
N LYS A 65 22.39 -7.14 -9.21
CA LYS A 65 22.65 -8.59 -9.19
C LYS A 65 22.47 -9.26 -10.55
N LYS A 66 21.61 -8.72 -11.42
CA LYS A 66 21.30 -9.29 -12.74
C LYS A 66 22.18 -8.72 -13.85
N CYS A 67 22.45 -7.42 -13.81
CA CYS A 67 23.11 -6.68 -14.89
C CYS A 67 24.57 -6.33 -14.57
N GLY A 68 25.00 -6.51 -13.33
CA GLY A 68 26.32 -6.10 -12.86
C GLY A 68 26.33 -4.71 -12.20
N PRO A 69 27.52 -4.22 -11.79
CA PRO A 69 27.68 -2.97 -11.04
C PRO A 69 27.45 -1.69 -11.87
N ILE A 70 27.42 -1.79 -13.21
CA ILE A 70 27.20 -0.65 -14.11
C ILE A 70 26.05 -1.00 -15.04
N PHE A 71 24.99 -0.21 -15.03
CA PHE A 71 23.80 -0.48 -15.86
C PHE A 71 23.02 0.81 -16.15
N MET A 72 22.21 0.79 -17.22
CA MET A 72 21.32 1.89 -17.57
C MET A 72 19.90 1.64 -17.08
N ILE A 73 19.27 2.68 -16.53
CA ILE A 73 17.84 2.70 -16.21
C ILE A 73 17.17 3.90 -16.85
N ARG A 74 15.85 3.84 -16.97
CA ARG A 74 15.03 4.99 -17.38
C ARG A 74 14.40 5.63 -16.14
N MET A 75 14.86 6.83 -15.77
CA MET A 75 14.27 7.64 -14.72
C MET A 75 13.33 8.67 -15.34
N GLY A 76 12.04 8.34 -15.38
CA GLY A 76 11.03 9.16 -16.05
C GLY A 76 11.31 9.27 -17.55
N ALA A 77 11.55 10.48 -18.05
CA ALA A 77 11.90 10.72 -19.45
C ALA A 77 13.42 10.60 -19.73
N LEU A 78 14.26 10.47 -18.70
CA LEU A 78 15.71 10.47 -18.83
C LEU A 78 16.27 9.04 -18.79
N ASN A 79 17.25 8.76 -19.65
CA ASN A 79 18.08 7.58 -19.51
C ASN A 79 19.25 7.93 -18.58
N THR A 80 19.49 7.09 -17.59
CA THR A 80 20.50 7.31 -16.56
C THR A 80 21.43 6.11 -16.48
N LEU A 81 22.73 6.36 -16.62
CA LEU A 81 23.77 5.40 -16.29
C LEU A 81 23.94 5.36 -14.76
N VAL A 82 23.79 4.18 -14.17
CA VAL A 82 23.92 3.94 -12.74
C VAL A 82 25.22 3.16 -12.50
N ILE A 83 26.01 3.65 -11.54
CA ILE A 83 27.22 3.00 -11.06
C ILE A 83 26.97 2.62 -9.60
N ALA A 84 26.72 1.33 -9.37
CA ALA A 84 26.35 0.76 -8.07
C ALA A 84 27.53 0.09 -7.35
N SER A 85 28.76 0.55 -7.61
CA SER A 85 29.99 0.02 -7.00
C SER A 85 30.92 1.18 -6.65
N GLU A 86 31.51 1.11 -5.46
CA GLU A 86 32.47 2.09 -4.98
C GLU A 86 33.71 2.15 -5.87
N ASP A 87 34.31 0.98 -6.18
CA ASP A 87 35.49 0.90 -7.05
C ASP A 87 35.22 1.52 -8.43
N ALA A 88 34.09 1.16 -9.06
CA ALA A 88 33.72 1.69 -10.36
C ALA A 88 33.42 3.20 -10.33
N ALA A 89 32.81 3.69 -9.24
CA ALA A 89 32.57 5.12 -9.06
C ALA A 89 33.89 5.89 -8.88
N MET A 90 34.82 5.35 -8.09
CA MET A 90 36.11 5.96 -7.83
C MET A 90 36.94 6.10 -9.12
N GLU A 91 37.01 5.05 -9.93
CA GLU A 91 37.71 5.09 -11.22
C GLU A 91 37.12 6.15 -12.17
N LEU A 92 35.78 6.29 -12.21
CA LEU A 92 35.14 7.31 -13.03
C LEU A 92 35.41 8.73 -12.53
N LEU A 93 35.38 8.95 -11.21
CA LEU A 93 35.63 10.27 -10.62
C LEU A 93 37.08 10.72 -10.86
N LYS A 94 38.05 9.80 -10.75
CA LYS A 94 39.47 10.08 -11.07
C LYS A 94 39.66 10.57 -12.51
N THR A 95 38.85 10.06 -13.45
CA THR A 95 39.04 10.30 -14.88
C THR A 95 38.47 11.66 -15.35
N HIS A 96 37.52 12.24 -14.62
CA HIS A 96 36.77 13.43 -15.08
C HIS A 96 36.75 14.62 -14.11
N ILE A 97 37.19 14.44 -12.86
CA ILE A 97 37.17 15.50 -11.83
C ILE A 97 38.59 15.80 -11.28
N GLY A 98 39.60 15.09 -11.76
CA GLY A 98 41.03 15.32 -11.45
C GLY A 98 41.68 16.36 -12.33
#